data_AF-A0A2G3J6B5-F1
#
_entry.id   AF-A0A2G3J6B5-F1
#
_cell.length_a   1.000
_cell.length_b   1.000
_cell.length_c   1.000
_cell.angle_alpha   90.00
_cell.angle_beta   90.00
_cell.angle_gamma   90.00
#
_symmetry.space_group_name_H-M   'P 1'
#
loop_
_entity.id
_entity.type
_entity.pdbx_description
1 polymer ?
#
loop_
_entity_poly.entity_id
_entity_poly.type
_entity_poly.pdbx_seq_one_letter_code
_entity_poly.pdbx_strand_id
1 'polypeptide(L)'
;MHSWYRWQAAGQVIADQRPLVKRNDPANKLSETERQAILSICNSPRFNSAPPSQIVPILSDEGHYLASESTMYRVLRQANQLQHRGRAAKAVRTGTAAFNSLPRRNGIKGRAKHY
;
A
#
# COMPACT_ATOMS: atom_id res chain seq x y z
N MET A 1 1.29 -42.52 -31.94
CA MET A 1 -0.15 -42.77 -31.66
C MET A 1 -0.66 -41.66 -30.75
N HIS A 2 -1.62 -40.85 -31.22
CA HIS A 2 -1.92 -39.53 -30.63
C HIS A 2 -2.98 -39.59 -29.52
N SER A 3 -2.56 -39.24 -28.29
CA SER A 3 -3.36 -39.20 -27.06
C SER A 3 -4.14 -37.87 -26.90
N TRP A 4 -5.13 -37.59 -27.76
CA TRP A 4 -5.91 -36.32 -27.68
C TRP A 4 -7.44 -36.45 -27.81
N TYR A 5 -8.02 -37.65 -27.84
CA TYR A 5 -9.47 -37.86 -28.00
C TYR A 5 -10.22 -38.08 -26.68
N ARG A 6 -10.22 -37.08 -25.77
CA ARG A 6 -10.97 -37.19 -24.48
C ARG A 6 -12.08 -36.16 -24.24
N TRP A 7 -12.34 -35.25 -25.19
CA TRP A 7 -13.35 -34.18 -25.04
C TRP A 7 -14.57 -34.32 -25.95
N GLN A 8 -14.78 -35.48 -26.57
CA GLN A 8 -15.96 -35.75 -27.40
C GLN A 8 -16.93 -36.65 -26.66
N ALA A 9 -18.06 -36.10 -26.24
CA ALA A 9 -19.25 -36.88 -25.94
C ALA A 9 -20.20 -36.78 -27.15
N ALA A 10 -20.47 -37.90 -27.81
CA ALA A 10 -21.53 -38.05 -28.81
C ALA A 10 -21.56 -37.04 -29.98
N GLY A 11 -20.40 -36.66 -30.53
CA GLY A 11 -20.34 -35.84 -31.77
C GLY A 11 -20.75 -34.37 -31.59
N GLN A 12 -21.00 -33.91 -30.37
CA GLN A 12 -21.19 -32.50 -30.05
C GLN A 12 -20.08 -32.03 -29.11
N VAL A 13 -19.34 -31.01 -29.54
CA VAL A 13 -18.40 -30.30 -28.66
C VAL A 13 -19.24 -29.52 -27.65
N ILE A 14 -19.35 -30.04 -26.42
CA ILE A 14 -19.99 -29.31 -25.32
C ILE A 14 -19.11 -28.08 -25.04
N ALA A 15 -19.59 -26.91 -25.45
CA ALA A 15 -18.89 -25.65 -25.20
C ALA A 15 -18.71 -25.42 -23.69
N ASP A 16 -17.58 -24.80 -23.30
CA ASP A 16 -17.31 -24.49 -21.90
C ASP A 16 -18.40 -23.56 -21.34
N GLN A 17 -19.18 -24.06 -20.38
CA GLN A 17 -20.29 -23.32 -19.76
C GLN A 17 -19.85 -22.48 -18.57
N ARG A 18 -18.58 -22.56 -18.13
CA ARG A 18 -18.04 -21.73 -17.03
C ARG A 18 -18.24 -20.21 -17.23
N PRO A 19 -18.22 -19.65 -18.45
CA PRO A 19 -18.52 -18.23 -18.69
C PRO A 19 -20.02 -17.91 -18.61
N LEU A 20 -20.89 -18.90 -18.83
CA LEU A 20 -22.35 -18.73 -18.93
C LEU A 20 -23.04 -18.81 -17.55
N VAL A 21 -22.38 -19.37 -16.55
CA VAL A 21 -22.93 -19.51 -15.19
C VAL A 21 -22.84 -18.16 -14.45
N LYS A 22 -24.00 -17.63 -14.04
CA LYS A 22 -24.08 -16.50 -13.09
C LYS A 22 -23.48 -16.94 -11.75
N ARG A 23 -22.31 -16.39 -11.41
CA ARG A 23 -21.69 -16.58 -10.10
C ARG A 23 -22.34 -15.66 -9.09
N ASN A 24 -22.77 -16.22 -7.95
CA ASN A 24 -23.22 -15.42 -6.82
C ASN A 24 -22.04 -14.63 -6.23
N ASP A 25 -22.34 -13.49 -5.62
CA ASP A 25 -21.36 -12.75 -4.84
C ASP A 25 -20.78 -13.68 -3.74
N PRO A 26 -19.45 -13.64 -3.51
CA PRO A 26 -18.84 -14.46 -2.47
C PRO A 26 -19.42 -14.07 -1.10
N ALA A 27 -19.78 -15.07 -0.29
CA ALA A 27 -20.36 -14.86 1.05
C ALA A 27 -19.48 -13.99 1.97
N ASN A 28 -18.17 -14.00 1.75
CA ASN A 28 -17.19 -13.21 2.53
C ASN A 28 -16.98 -11.80 1.96
N LYS A 29 -17.96 -11.25 1.24
CA LYS A 29 -17.91 -9.87 0.75
C LYS A 29 -18.04 -8.94 1.94
N LEU A 30 -16.97 -8.20 2.25
CA LEU A 30 -17.03 -7.12 3.22
C LEU A 30 -18.20 -6.20 2.89
N SER A 31 -19.09 -6.04 3.86
CA SER A 31 -20.17 -5.07 3.84
C SER A 31 -19.62 -3.64 3.78
N GLU A 32 -20.44 -2.69 3.35
CA GLU A 32 -20.01 -1.29 3.28
C GLU A 32 -19.67 -0.73 4.66
N THR A 33 -20.39 -1.15 5.70
CA THR A 33 -20.13 -0.73 7.08
C THR A 33 -18.75 -1.18 7.58
N GLU A 34 -18.38 -2.44 7.31
CA GLU A 34 -17.04 -2.96 7.65
C GLU A 34 -15.93 -2.22 6.89
N ARG A 35 -16.16 -1.89 5.62
CA ARG A 35 -15.21 -1.10 4.80
C ARG A 35 -15.00 0.28 5.39
N GLN A 36 -16.08 0.96 5.79
CA GLN A 36 -16.00 2.28 6.40
C GLN A 36 -15.29 2.24 7.76
N ALA A 37 -15.53 1.21 8.58
CA ALA A 37 -14.81 1.04 9.84
C ALA A 37 -13.28 0.92 9.61
N ILE A 38 -12.87 0.11 8.63
CA ILE A 38 -11.46 -0.03 8.25
C ILE A 38 -10.89 1.32 7.77
N LEU A 39 -11.61 2.03 6.88
CA LEU A 39 -11.16 3.33 6.38
C LEU A 39 -11.04 4.37 7.49
N SER A 40 -11.97 4.39 8.44
CA SER A 40 -11.95 5.31 9.58
C SER A 40 -10.69 5.11 10.42
N ILE A 41 -10.33 3.85 10.71
CA ILE A 41 -9.11 3.54 11.48
C ILE A 41 -7.86 3.89 10.68
N CYS A 42 -7.81 3.51 9.40
CA CYS A 42 -6.67 3.83 8.54
C CYS A 42 -6.47 5.34 8.36
N ASN A 43 -7.53 6.15 8.37
CA ASN A 43 -7.47 7.61 8.24
C ASN A 43 -7.38 8.33 9.60
N SER A 44 -7.35 7.59 10.71
CA SER A 44 -7.12 8.18 12.01
C SER A 44 -5.74 8.86 12.07
N PRO A 45 -5.55 9.91 12.88
CA PRO A 45 -4.27 10.63 13.00
C PRO A 45 -3.09 9.71 13.32
N ARG A 46 -3.35 8.63 14.05
CA ARG A 46 -2.35 7.63 14.44
C ARG A 46 -1.82 6.81 13.26
N PHE A 47 -2.68 6.48 12.29
CA PHE A 47 -2.36 5.54 11.21
C PHE A 47 -2.41 6.15 9.81
N ASN A 48 -2.74 7.43 9.66
CA ASN A 48 -2.90 8.10 8.36
C ASN A 48 -1.69 7.92 7.44
N SER A 49 -0.47 8.01 7.99
CA SER A 49 0.78 7.85 7.21
C SER A 49 1.30 6.41 7.15
N ALA A 50 0.74 5.50 7.95
CA ALA A 50 1.22 4.13 8.09
C ALA A 50 0.66 3.22 6.98
N PRO A 51 1.47 2.31 6.40
CA PRO A 51 0.99 1.27 5.50
C PRO A 51 0.28 0.15 6.28
N PRO A 52 -0.58 -0.65 5.62
CA PRO A 52 -1.29 -1.79 6.24
C PRO A 52 -0.40 -2.77 6.99
N SER A 53 0.82 -3.00 6.50
CA SER A 53 1.80 -3.88 7.14
C SER A 53 2.24 -3.43 8.53
N GLN A 54 2.11 -2.14 8.84
CA GLN A 54 2.36 -1.59 10.18
C GLN A 54 1.09 -1.51 11.02
N ILE A 55 -0.07 -1.25 10.40
CA ILE A 55 -1.35 -1.09 11.10
C ILE A 55 -1.82 -2.42 11.69
N VAL A 56 -1.77 -3.52 10.91
CA VAL A 56 -2.31 -4.83 11.32
C VAL A 56 -1.63 -5.40 12.56
N PRO A 57 -0.28 -5.42 12.67
CA PRO A 57 0.39 -5.90 13.88
C PRO A 57 0.01 -5.07 15.12
N ILE A 58 0.03 -3.74 15.01
CA ILE A 58 -0.31 -2.84 16.13
C ILE A 58 -1.72 -3.10 16.63
N LEU A 59 -2.70 -3.19 15.72
CA LEU A 59 -4.08 -3.48 16.07
C LEU A 59 -4.25 -4.88 16.68
N SER A 60 -3.47 -5.87 16.22
CA SER A 60 -3.53 -7.23 16.74
C SER A 60 -2.95 -7.32 18.15
N ASP A 61 -1.84 -6.62 18.41
CA ASP A 61 -1.22 -6.51 19.73
C ASP A 61 -2.15 -5.81 20.74
N GLU A 62 -2.98 -4.88 20.28
CA GLU A 62 -4.02 -4.20 21.06
C GLU A 62 -5.30 -5.04 21.25
N GLY A 63 -5.37 -6.24 20.66
CA GLY A 63 -6.56 -7.09 20.72
C GLY A 63 -7.71 -6.63 19.81
N HIS A 64 -7.47 -5.69 18.90
CA HIS A 64 -8.45 -5.09 18.01
C HIS A 64 -8.29 -5.58 16.56
N TYR A 65 -8.63 -6.85 16.30
CA TYR A 65 -8.59 -7.39 14.94
C TYR A 65 -9.84 -7.03 14.12
N LEU A 66 -9.69 -6.18 13.10
CA LEU A 66 -10.78 -5.88 12.14
C LEU A 66 -10.74 -6.77 10.89
N ALA A 67 -9.55 -6.95 10.31
CA ALA A 67 -9.39 -7.66 9.04
C ALA A 67 -7.94 -8.06 8.81
N SER A 68 -7.73 -9.00 7.88
CA SER A 68 -6.39 -9.40 7.43
C SER A 68 -5.69 -8.29 6.65
N GLU A 69 -4.35 -8.36 6.60
CA GLU A 69 -3.52 -7.43 5.83
C GLU A 69 -3.95 -7.33 4.36
N SER A 70 -4.21 -8.47 3.70
CA SER A 70 -4.67 -8.50 2.32
C SER A 70 -6.02 -7.79 2.14
N THR A 71 -6.90 -7.86 3.13
CA THR A 71 -8.19 -7.16 3.11
C THR A 71 -8.00 -5.65 3.27
N MET A 72 -7.14 -5.20 4.19
CA MET A 72 -6.81 -3.77 4.30
C MET A 72 -6.22 -3.21 3.00
N TYR A 73 -5.27 -3.92 2.37
CA TYR A 73 -4.74 -3.50 1.06
C TYR A 73 -5.82 -3.39 -0.01
N ARG A 74 -6.77 -4.35 -0.07
CA ARG A 74 -7.88 -4.30 -1.03
C ARG A 74 -8.77 -3.07 -0.81
N VAL A 75 -9.14 -2.80 0.44
CA VAL A 75 -10.00 -1.65 0.81
C VAL A 75 -9.29 -0.32 0.47
N LEU A 76 -8.03 -0.15 0.87
CA LEU A 76 -7.29 1.08 0.59
C LEU A 76 -6.97 1.27 -0.89
N ARG A 77 -6.75 0.18 -1.64
CA ARG A 77 -6.58 0.23 -3.10
C ARG A 77 -7.86 0.67 -3.80
N GLN A 78 -9.02 0.19 -3.35
CA GLN A 78 -10.31 0.65 -3.87
C GLN A 78 -10.57 2.12 -3.54
N ALA A 79 -10.12 2.58 -2.37
CA ALA A 79 -10.18 3.99 -1.98
C ALA A 79 -9.07 4.87 -2.60
N ASN A 80 -8.17 4.31 -3.41
CA ASN A 80 -6.99 5.00 -3.97
C ASN A 80 -6.06 5.68 -2.93
N GLN A 81 -6.08 5.24 -1.68
CA GLN A 81 -5.33 5.86 -0.56
C GLN A 81 -3.94 5.24 -0.34
N LEU A 82 -3.55 4.24 -1.12
CA LEU A 82 -2.29 3.53 -0.91
C LEU A 82 -1.05 4.34 -1.37
N GLN A 83 -1.19 5.18 -2.39
CA GLN A 83 -0.09 5.93 -3.02
C GLN A 83 0.42 7.12 -2.17
N HIS A 84 -0.26 7.42 -1.06
CA HIS A 84 0.07 8.57 -0.20
C HIS A 84 0.65 8.14 1.15
N ARG A 85 1.00 6.87 1.34
CA ARG A 85 1.39 6.29 2.63
C ARG A 85 2.77 5.64 2.61
N GLY A 86 3.50 5.74 3.72
CA GLY A 86 4.80 5.08 3.92
C GLY A 86 5.79 5.29 2.77
N ARG A 87 6.47 4.21 2.34
CA ARG A 87 7.45 4.24 1.22
C ARG A 87 6.84 4.56 -0.15
N ALA A 88 5.52 4.42 -0.30
CA ALA A 88 4.81 4.79 -1.51
C ALA A 88 4.50 6.30 -1.55
N ALA A 89 4.59 7.00 -0.42
CA ALA A 89 4.41 8.44 -0.39
C ALA A 89 5.48 9.13 -1.25
N LYS A 90 5.03 10.09 -2.07
CA LYS A 90 5.91 10.89 -2.91
C LYS A 90 6.98 11.56 -2.05
N ALA A 91 8.25 11.39 -2.42
CA ALA A 91 9.36 12.03 -1.73
C ALA A 91 9.13 13.55 -1.64
N VAL A 92 8.95 14.05 -0.42
CA VAL A 92 8.87 15.48 -0.17
C VAL A 92 10.29 16.01 -0.21
N ARG A 93 10.56 16.95 -1.13
CA ARG A 93 11.83 17.67 -1.15
C ARG A 93 11.82 18.66 0.01
N THR A 94 12.32 18.25 1.17
CA THR A 94 12.57 19.18 2.26
C THR A 94 13.69 20.12 1.79
N GLY A 95 13.34 21.34 1.40
CA GLY A 95 14.33 22.34 1.01
C GLY A 95 15.21 22.66 2.21
N THR A 96 16.50 22.33 2.14
CA THR A 96 17.51 22.79 3.09
C THR A 96 17.71 24.30 2.91
N ALA A 97 16.80 25.11 3.44
CA ALA A 97 16.93 26.55 3.53
C ALA A 97 17.61 26.90 4.86
N ALA A 98 18.94 26.70 4.99
CA ALA A 98 19.75 27.34 6.05
C ALA A 98 21.29 27.06 6.02
N PHE A 99 21.87 26.32 5.08
CA PHE A 99 23.33 26.05 5.15
C PHE A 99 24.23 27.13 4.52
N ASN A 100 23.68 28.07 3.75
CA ASN A 100 24.48 29.00 2.93
C ASN A 100 24.67 30.43 3.49
N SER A 101 24.38 30.71 4.76
CA SER A 101 24.44 32.08 5.30
C SER A 101 25.63 32.39 6.23
N LEU A 102 26.62 31.51 6.40
CA LEU A 102 27.84 31.86 7.12
C LEU A 102 28.84 32.54 6.16
N PRO A 103 29.31 33.77 6.43
CA PRO A 103 30.32 34.39 5.60
C PRO A 103 31.61 33.58 5.72
N ARG A 104 32.10 33.06 4.59
CA ARG A 104 33.42 32.44 4.50
C ARG A 104 34.44 33.50 4.91
N ARG A 105 35.04 33.35 6.08
CA ARG A 105 36.05 34.26 6.64
C ARG A 105 37.24 34.32 5.67
N ASN A 106 37.32 35.39 4.90
CA ASN A 106 38.46 35.71 4.05
C ASN A 106 39.63 36.19 4.94
N GLY A 107 40.79 35.54 4.79
CA GLY A 107 42.13 36.13 4.86
C GLY A 107 42.55 36.89 6.11
N ILE A 108 43.54 36.33 6.82
CA ILE A 108 44.61 37.16 7.43
C ILE A 108 45.96 36.65 6.89
N LYS A 109 46.48 37.40 5.92
CA LYS A 109 47.91 37.46 5.59
C LYS A 109 48.60 38.29 6.67
N GLY A 110 49.87 37.97 6.97
CA GLY A 110 50.82 38.86 7.66
C GLY A 110 51.30 38.30 8.99
N ARG A 111 52.53 37.77 9.07
CA ARG A 111 53.80 38.50 9.27
C ARG A 111 53.98 38.94 10.73
N ALA A 112 54.87 38.26 11.45
CA ALA A 112 56.08 38.86 12.01
C ALA A 112 56.90 37.81 12.77
N LYS A 113 58.21 37.90 12.59
CA LYS A 113 59.26 37.19 13.31
C LYS A 113 59.36 37.77 14.73
N HIS A 114 59.96 37.08 15.70
CA HIS A 114 61.02 37.62 16.56
C HIS A 114 61.41 36.64 17.69
N TYR A 115 62.73 36.41 17.75
CA TYR A 115 63.60 35.72 18.74
C TYR A 115 63.46 34.21 18.92
#